data_AF-A0A7Y9T3B4-F1
#
_entry.id   AF-A0A7Y9T3B4-F1
#
_cell.length_a   1.000
_cell.length_b   1.000
_cell.length_c   1.000
_cell.angle_alpha   90.00
_cell.angle_beta   90.00
_cell.angle_gamma   90.00
#
_symmetry.space_group_name_H-M   'P 1'
#
loop_
_entity.id
_entity.type
_entity.pdbx_description
1 polymer ?
#
loop_
_entity_poly.entity_id
_entity_poly.type
_entity_poly.pdbx_seq_one_letter_code
_entity_poly.pdbx_strand_id
1 'polypeptide(L)'
;MPSILRLLTVAALAAVLAACGQTKPDAGPAQCAVTPEPVVVERRVYVTIPAALTRTEAVPEGPIAQCFDVAAQRRAVIERLNGRAEQVRAIQGTEVKP
;
A
#
# COMPACT_ATOMS: atom_id res chain seq x y z
N MET A 1 -74.34 4.45 -40.52
CA MET A 1 -73.52 3.39 -39.91
C MET A 1 -74.04 3.14 -38.50
N PRO A 2 -74.41 1.90 -38.14
CA PRO A 2 -75.12 1.60 -36.90
C PRO A 2 -74.24 1.94 -35.68
N SER A 3 -74.84 2.52 -34.63
CA SER A 3 -74.15 3.02 -33.43
C SER A 3 -73.26 1.96 -32.74
N ILE A 4 -73.63 0.68 -32.87
CA ILE A 4 -72.89 -0.47 -32.35
C ILE A 4 -71.49 -0.55 -32.97
N LEU A 5 -71.34 -0.25 -34.25
CA LEU A 5 -70.05 -0.28 -34.94
C LEU A 5 -69.12 0.82 -34.41
N ARG A 6 -69.66 1.97 -34.00
CA ARG A 6 -68.89 3.07 -33.38
C ARG A 6 -68.45 2.76 -31.95
N LEU A 7 -69.27 2.05 -31.19
CA LEU A 7 -68.90 1.61 -29.83
C LEU A 7 -67.76 0.59 -29.87
N LEU A 8 -67.80 -0.34 -30.81
CA LEU A 8 -66.74 -1.34 -30.99
C LEU A 8 -65.42 -0.71 -31.43
N THR A 9 -65.44 0.30 -32.30
CA THR A 9 -64.21 0.97 -32.71
C THR A 9 -63.59 1.79 -31.57
N VAL A 10 -64.39 2.45 -30.74
CA VAL A 10 -63.89 3.18 -29.57
C VAL A 10 -63.30 2.23 -28.53
N ALA A 11 -63.96 1.09 -28.26
CA ALA A 11 -63.47 0.08 -27.34
C ALA A 11 -62.14 -0.54 -27.82
N ALA A 12 -62.04 -0.83 -29.13
CA ALA A 12 -60.80 -1.32 -29.73
C ALA A 12 -59.66 -0.30 -29.63
N LEU A 13 -59.96 1.00 -29.88
CA LEU A 13 -58.96 2.06 -29.76
C LEU A 13 -58.44 2.20 -28.32
N ALA A 14 -59.35 2.15 -27.34
CA ALA A 14 -59.00 2.25 -25.92
C ALA A 14 -58.14 1.06 -25.45
N ALA A 15 -58.42 -0.15 -25.95
CA ALA A 15 -57.61 -1.34 -25.65
C ALA A 15 -56.19 -1.24 -26.22
N VAL A 16 -56.05 -0.71 -27.45
CA VAL A 16 -54.73 -0.50 -28.08
C VAL A 16 -53.93 0.55 -27.31
N LEU A 17 -54.57 1.64 -26.88
CA LEU A 17 -53.93 2.69 -26.10
C LEU A 17 -53.48 2.21 -24.71
N ALA A 18 -54.27 1.36 -24.04
CA ALA A 18 -53.91 0.77 -22.75
C ALA A 18 -52.74 -0.21 -22.85
N ALA A 19 -52.62 -0.93 -23.98
CA ALA A 19 -51.53 -1.87 -24.24
C ALA A 19 -50.19 -1.18 -24.56
N CYS A 20 -50.21 0.06 -25.06
CA CYS A 20 -48.98 0.81 -25.38
C CYS A 20 -48.27 1.45 -24.17
N GLY A 21 -48.86 1.38 -22.97
CA GLY A 21 -48.30 2.04 -21.77
C GLY A 21 -47.47 1.15 -20.84
N GLN A 22 -47.43 -0.17 -21.04
CA GLN A 22 -46.70 -1.10 -20.17
C GLN A 22 -45.38 -1.56 -20.79
N THR A 23 -44.46 -0.62 -20.99
CA THR A 23 -43.04 -0.98 -21.14
C THR A 23 -42.44 -1.14 -19.75
N LYS A 24 -42.20 -2.38 -19.34
CA LYS A 24 -41.38 -2.72 -18.16
C LYS A 24 -40.07 -1.92 -18.25
N PRO A 25 -39.64 -1.20 -17.19
CA PRO A 25 -38.34 -0.56 -17.23
C PRO A 25 -37.30 -1.66 -17.25
N ASP A 26 -36.57 -1.76 -18.36
CA ASP A 26 -35.39 -2.61 -18.48
C ASP A 26 -34.32 -1.97 -17.61
N ALA A 27 -34.33 -2.33 -16.33
CA ALA A 27 -33.23 -2.01 -15.42
C ALA A 27 -32.04 -2.86 -15.88
N GLY A 28 -31.30 -2.33 -16.86
CA GLY A 28 -30.00 -2.85 -17.25
C GLY A 28 -29.09 -3.00 -16.02
N PRO A 29 -28.04 -3.83 -16.08
CA PRO A 29 -27.22 -4.10 -14.92
C PRO A 29 -26.69 -2.79 -14.35
N ALA A 30 -27.06 -2.49 -13.10
CA ALA A 30 -26.57 -1.34 -12.39
C ALA A 30 -25.04 -1.41 -12.41
N GLN A 31 -24.40 -0.53 -13.18
CA GLN A 31 -22.97 -0.38 -13.17
C GLN A 31 -22.62 0.19 -11.80
N CYS A 32 -22.33 -0.68 -10.84
CA CYS A 32 -21.82 -0.28 -9.54
C CYS A 32 -20.50 0.44 -9.76
N ALA A 33 -20.50 1.76 -9.60
CA ALA A 33 -19.28 2.54 -9.49
C ALA A 33 -18.56 2.09 -8.22
N VAL A 34 -17.62 1.15 -8.36
CA VAL A 34 -16.76 0.74 -7.25
C VAL A 34 -15.69 1.82 -7.10
N THR A 35 -15.69 2.51 -5.96
CA THR A 35 -14.61 3.44 -5.61
C THR A 35 -13.37 2.61 -5.25
N PRO A 36 -12.27 2.74 -6.00
CA PRO A 36 -11.04 2.00 -5.67
C PRO A 36 -10.49 2.47 -4.32
N GLU A 37 -10.05 1.51 -3.51
CA GLU A 37 -9.39 1.78 -2.24
C GLU A 37 -7.89 2.02 -2.48
N PRO A 38 -7.33 3.17 -2.07
CA PRO A 38 -5.91 3.43 -2.23
C PRO A 38 -5.09 2.51 -1.32
N VAL A 39 -4.23 1.70 -1.91
CA VAL A 39 -3.30 0.84 -1.17
C VAL A 39 -1.94 1.54 -1.09
N VAL A 40 -1.45 1.74 0.14
CA VAL A 40 -0.09 2.23 0.37
C VAL A 40 0.88 1.07 0.30
N VAL A 41 1.86 1.17 -0.61
CA VAL A 41 2.92 0.16 -0.75
C VAL A 41 4.23 0.74 -0.23
N GLU A 42 4.79 0.14 0.81
CA GLU A 42 6.13 0.49 1.28
C GLU A 42 7.18 -0.06 0.31
N ARG A 43 7.97 0.84 -0.31
CA ARG A 43 9.13 0.45 -1.12
C ARG A 43 10.40 0.63 -0.30
N ARG A 44 11.11 -0.47 -0.04
CA ARG A 44 12.43 -0.45 0.63
C ARG A 44 13.54 -0.45 -0.41
N VAL A 45 14.50 0.46 -0.26
CA VAL A 45 15.71 0.51 -1.08
C VAL A 45 16.90 0.15 -0.21
N TYR A 46 17.61 -0.91 -0.56
CA TYR A 46 18.81 -1.33 0.16
C TYR A 46 20.02 -0.59 -0.38
N VAL A 47 20.77 0.05 0.52
CA VAL A 47 22.03 0.71 0.19
C VAL A 47 23.22 -0.19 0.49
N THR A 48 24.24 -0.14 -0.35
CA THR A 48 25.48 -0.89 -0.13
C THR A 48 26.30 -0.20 0.97
N ILE A 49 26.63 -0.95 2.02
CA ILE A 49 27.55 -0.49 3.07
C ILE A 49 28.95 -1.04 2.78
N PRO A 50 30.00 -0.20 2.81
CA PRO A 50 31.37 -0.66 2.65
C PRO A 50 31.73 -1.76 3.66
N ALA A 51 32.29 -2.87 3.18
CA ALA A 51 32.60 -4.03 4.02
C ALA A 51 33.53 -3.70 5.20
N ALA A 52 34.38 -2.67 5.08
CA ALA A 52 35.25 -2.23 6.17
C ALA A 52 34.47 -1.72 7.40
N LEU A 53 33.27 -1.16 7.20
CA LEU A 53 32.43 -0.62 8.27
C LEU A 53 31.64 -1.69 9.01
N THR A 54 31.45 -2.87 8.40
CA THR A 54 30.71 -3.99 8.97
C THR A 54 31.62 -5.09 9.51
N ARG A 55 32.95 -4.90 9.48
CA ARG A 55 33.91 -5.85 10.06
C ARG A 55 33.75 -5.92 11.57
N THR A 56 33.58 -7.14 12.07
CA THR A 56 33.61 -7.44 13.50
C THR A 56 35.01 -7.21 14.05
N GLU A 57 35.08 -6.55 15.21
CA GLU A 57 36.29 -6.34 15.97
C GLU A 57 36.18 -7.11 17.28
N ALA A 58 37.22 -7.86 17.64
CA ALA A 58 37.23 -8.62 18.89
C ALA A 58 37.30 -7.66 20.09
N VAL A 59 36.49 -7.95 21.11
CA VAL A 59 36.52 -7.22 22.37
C VAL A 59 37.62 -7.84 23.26
N PRO A 60 38.57 -7.06 23.78
CA PRO A 60 39.63 -7.55 24.64
C PRO A 60 39.10 -8.27 25.88
N GLU A 61 39.75 -9.37 26.26
CA GLU A 61 39.44 -10.20 27.42
C GLU A 61 40.73 -10.52 28.17
N GLY A 62 40.62 -10.81 29.47
CA GLY A 62 41.79 -11.10 30.31
C GLY A 62 41.43 -11.45 31.75
N PRO A 63 42.43 -11.88 32.55
CA PRO A 63 42.25 -12.22 33.96
C PRO A 63 41.86 -11.00 34.79
N ILE A 64 41.19 -11.24 35.93
CA ILE A 64 40.70 -10.16 36.81
C ILE A 64 41.81 -9.21 37.31
N ALA A 65 43.05 -9.71 37.43
CA ALA A 65 44.21 -8.92 37.79
C ALA A 65 44.51 -7.77 36.79
N GLN A 66 44.04 -7.87 35.54
CA GLN A 66 44.22 -6.89 34.47
C GLN A 66 42.96 -6.07 34.18
N CYS A 67 42.00 -6.03 35.12
CA CYS A 67 40.68 -5.44 34.90
C CYS A 67 40.74 -4.01 34.33
N PHE A 68 41.61 -3.15 34.87
CA PHE A 68 41.73 -1.76 34.41
C PHE A 68 42.27 -1.64 32.98
N ASP A 69 43.29 -2.42 32.64
CA ASP A 69 43.88 -2.40 31.29
C ASP A 69 42.88 -2.95 30.27
N VAL A 70 42.22 -4.07 30.58
CA VAL A 70 41.18 -4.67 29.73
C VAL A 70 40.02 -3.68 29.56
N ALA A 71 39.59 -2.99 30.62
CA ALA A 71 38.52 -2.00 30.53
C ALA A 71 38.89 -0.80 29.62
N ALA A 72 40.12 -0.30 29.72
CA ALA A 72 40.61 0.77 28.84
C ALA A 72 40.65 0.33 27.37
N GLN A 73 41.14 -0.88 27.10
CA GLN A 73 41.17 -1.43 25.74
C GLN A 73 39.75 -1.66 25.19
N ARG A 74 38.82 -2.17 26.01
CA ARG A 74 37.41 -2.34 25.66
C ARG A 74 36.75 -1.02 25.30
N ARG A 75 36.99 0.03 26.08
CA ARG A 75 36.48 1.37 25.79
C ARG A 75 36.95 1.85 24.42
N ALA A 76 38.23 1.71 24.11
CA ALA A 76 38.78 2.11 22.82
C ALA A 76 38.13 1.34 21.64
N VAL A 77 37.84 0.05 21.81
CA VAL A 77 37.11 -0.75 20.80
C VAL A 77 35.68 -0.23 20.62
N ILE A 78 34.96 0.00 21.73
CA ILE A 78 33.57 0.50 21.68
C ILE A 78 33.50 1.87 20.99
N GLU A 79 34.42 2.78 21.30
CA GLU A 79 34.49 4.10 20.65
C GLU A 79 34.69 3.98 19.13
N ARG A 80 35.56 3.08 18.67
CA ARG A 80 35.74 2.79 17.24
C ARG A 80 34.47 2.21 16.60
N LEU A 81 33.82 1.25 17.26
CA LEU A 81 32.59 0.63 16.76
C LEU A 81 31.45 1.64 16.66
N ASN A 82 31.32 2.54 17.65
CA ASN A 82 30.34 3.62 17.62
C ASN A 82 30.60 4.57 16.45
N GLY A 83 31.86 4.97 16.22
CA GLY A 83 32.22 5.78 15.06
C GLY A 83 31.90 5.11 13.72
N ARG A 84 32.10 3.79 13.60
CA ARG A 84 31.66 3.04 12.40
C ARG A 84 30.15 3.03 12.28
N ALA A 85 29.41 2.85 13.37
CA ALA A 85 27.95 2.83 13.37
C ALA A 85 27.37 4.18 12.91
N GLU A 86 27.95 5.30 13.33
CA GLU A 86 27.56 6.63 12.85
C GLU A 86 27.77 6.79 11.35
N GLN A 87 28.89 6.31 10.82
CA GLN A 87 29.14 6.32 9.37
C GLN A 87 28.13 5.48 8.60
N VAL A 88 27.77 4.29 9.12
CA VAL A 88 26.71 3.46 8.52
C VAL A 88 25.37 4.18 8.52
N ARG A 89 25.00 4.85 9.63
CA ARG A 89 23.76 5.65 9.70
C ARG A 89 23.74 6.79 8.69
N ALA A 90 24.87 7.46 8.51
CA ALA A 90 24.98 8.52 7.50
C ALA A 90 24.73 7.98 6.08
N ILE A 91 25.26 6.80 5.73
CA ILE A 91 25.03 6.15 4.44
C ILE A 91 23.57 5.68 4.29
N GLN A 92 22.97 5.13 5.34
CA GLN A 92 21.56 4.72 5.32
C GLN A 92 20.61 5.91 5.19
N GLY A 93 21.00 7.08 5.69
CA GLY A 93 20.23 8.32 5.60
C GLY A 93 20.35 9.07 4.27
N THR A 94 21.18 8.61 3.32
CA THR A 94 21.28 9.28 2.01
C THR A 94 20.06 9.00 1.15
N GLU A 95 19.51 10.04 0.55
CA GLU A 95 18.40 9.93 -0.40
C GLU A 95 18.85 9.15 -1.64
N VAL A 96 18.12 8.08 -1.96
CA VAL A 96 18.42 7.21 -3.11
C VAL A 96 17.41 7.50 -4.20
N LYS A 97 17.89 7.77 -5.42
CA LYS A 97 16.99 7.95 -6.56
C LYS A 97 16.25 6.62 -6.85
N PRO A 98 14.92 6.66 -7.02
CA PRO A 98 14.08 5.48 -7.17
C PRO A 98 14.26 4.72 -8.49
#